data_AF-A0A7G9WH57-F1
#
_entry.id   AF-A0A7G9WH57-F1
#
_cell.length_a   1.000
_cell.length_b   1.000
_cell.length_c   1.000
_cell.angle_alpha   90.00
_cell.angle_beta   90.00
_cell.angle_gamma   90.00
#
_symmetry.space_group_name_H-M   'P 1'
#
loop_
_entity.id
_entity.type
_entity.pdbx_description
1 polymer ?
#
loop_
_entity_poly.entity_id
_entity_poly.type
_entity_poly.pdbx_seq_one_letter_code
_entity_poly.pdbx_strand_id
1 'polypeptide(L)'
;MEKKKVAAIVLAAAVTVCSAVPAFAGGKVGDIYSDTTQDLQRQYGESYVFRVNGLFEGDTYTVGNGKVLATFTQESATTDLGFEKGQPNPNVFTYLYGFRCVGEGETGVYITHHGKTMRLFKVKVEAGSRLKAATANAQKVIQRTVEHPDPVPEKWDKTTVIDEVVPMCDFAGTENSYLFLLKTNGKKDGYIMETARAGAVSAESYCLTGRGVVNVMMQQRFHREITAADKVVNAGAFNFILPKDGGFIDLETGKKLTGTAAQLQEKYEKWMAGIDPILRSQTFSYYSQQTDTHSNKIK
;
A
#
# COMPACT_ATOMS: atom_id res chain seq x y z
N MET A 1 45.47 21.20 -31.80
CA MET A 1 44.05 21.49 -32.11
C MET A 1 43.39 20.17 -32.47
N GLU A 2 42.87 19.44 -31.47
CA GLU A 2 42.12 18.20 -31.69
C GLU A 2 40.89 18.23 -30.78
N LYS A 3 39.71 18.23 -31.41
CA LYS A 3 38.41 18.15 -30.73
C LYS A 3 38.17 16.69 -30.33
N LYS A 4 38.32 16.35 -29.05
CA LYS A 4 37.82 15.08 -28.53
C LYS A 4 36.30 15.19 -28.33
N LYS A 5 35.55 14.43 -29.14
CA LYS A 5 34.11 14.24 -29.02
C LYS A 5 33.83 13.46 -27.73
N VAL A 6 33.06 14.05 -26.82
CA VAL A 6 32.48 13.36 -25.67
C VAL A 6 31.27 12.58 -26.16
N ALA A 7 31.38 11.26 -26.20
CA ALA A 7 30.24 10.38 -26.46
C ALA A 7 29.43 10.25 -25.16
N ALA A 8 28.21 10.80 -25.16
CA ALA A 8 27.24 10.55 -24.12
C ALA A 8 26.81 9.08 -24.20
N ILE A 9 27.24 8.26 -23.25
CA ILE A 9 26.69 6.93 -23.03
C ILE A 9 25.36 7.14 -22.30
N VAL A 10 24.27 7.12 -23.05
CA VAL A 10 22.93 6.94 -22.49
C VAL A 10 22.84 5.47 -22.07
N LEU A 11 23.06 5.19 -20.78
CA LEU A 11 22.72 3.91 -20.18
C LEU A 11 21.19 3.85 -20.09
N ALA A 12 20.55 3.33 -21.14
CA ALA A 12 19.18 2.87 -21.04
C ALA A 12 19.19 1.64 -20.11
N ALA A 13 18.85 1.86 -18.84
CA ALA A 13 18.52 0.76 -17.93
C ALA A 13 17.23 0.12 -18.45
N ALA A 14 17.37 -0.92 -19.26
CA ALA A 14 16.28 -1.84 -19.56
C ALA A 14 15.89 -2.50 -18.23
N VAL A 15 14.86 -1.95 -17.58
CA VAL A 15 14.15 -2.64 -16.51
C VAL A 15 13.38 -3.76 -17.18
N THR A 16 14.04 -4.89 -17.39
CA THR A 16 13.37 -6.14 -17.70
C THR A 16 12.65 -6.59 -16.43
N VAL A 17 11.47 -6.01 -16.18
CA VAL A 17 10.48 -6.64 -15.31
C VAL A 17 9.97 -7.86 -16.08
N CYS A 18 10.68 -8.98 -15.98
CA CYS A 18 10.07 -10.28 -16.22
C CYS A 18 9.10 -10.54 -15.06
N SER A 19 7.98 -9.81 -15.01
CA SER A 19 6.76 -10.31 -14.40
C SER A 19 6.32 -11.43 -15.32
N ALA A 20 6.76 -12.66 -15.01
CA ALA A 20 6.20 -13.86 -15.59
C ALA A 20 4.69 -13.81 -15.35
N VAL A 21 3.96 -13.41 -16.39
CA VAL A 21 2.51 -13.37 -16.34
C VAL A 21 2.06 -14.83 -16.22
N PRO A 22 1.36 -15.23 -15.14
CA PRO A 22 0.87 -16.59 -15.05
C PRO A 22 0.03 -16.88 -16.29
N ALA A 23 0.25 -18.04 -16.92
CA ALA A 23 -0.38 -18.43 -18.17
C ALA A 23 -1.89 -18.12 -18.13
N PHE A 24 -2.32 -17.15 -18.95
CA PHE A 24 -3.69 -16.67 -19.00
C PHE A 24 -4.63 -17.80 -19.44
N ALA A 25 -5.46 -18.31 -18.54
CA ALA A 25 -6.62 -19.15 -18.85
C ALA A 25 -7.78 -18.26 -19.36
N GLY A 26 -7.54 -17.57 -20.47
CA GLY A 26 -8.56 -16.78 -21.16
C GLY A 26 -9.56 -17.68 -21.88
N GLY A 27 -10.82 -17.27 -21.92
CA GLY A 27 -11.93 -18.11 -22.40
C GLY A 27 -13.17 -17.31 -22.76
N LYS A 28 -14.13 -17.99 -23.38
CA LYS A 28 -15.44 -17.41 -23.69
C LYS A 28 -16.42 -17.61 -22.52
N VAL A 29 -17.19 -16.58 -22.21
CA VAL A 29 -18.31 -16.63 -21.27
C VAL A 29 -19.54 -16.11 -22.01
N GLY A 30 -20.37 -17.02 -22.53
CA GLY A 30 -21.36 -16.65 -23.54
C GLY A 30 -20.65 -16.21 -24.82
N ASP A 31 -21.07 -15.06 -25.37
CA ASP A 31 -20.54 -14.54 -26.64
C ASP A 31 -19.35 -13.58 -26.45
N ILE A 32 -19.00 -13.23 -25.21
CA ILE A 32 -17.84 -12.40 -24.88
C ILE A 32 -16.61 -13.26 -24.58
N TYR A 33 -15.43 -12.72 -24.88
CA TYR A 33 -14.15 -13.33 -24.52
C TYR A 33 -13.49 -12.51 -23.43
N SER A 34 -12.94 -13.16 -22.39
CA SER A 34 -12.02 -12.50 -21.46
C SER A 34 -10.66 -13.20 -21.48
N ASP A 35 -9.60 -12.43 -21.34
CA ASP A 35 -8.24 -12.98 -21.15
C ASP A 35 -8.06 -13.67 -19.80
N THR A 36 -9.07 -13.60 -18.91
CA THR A 36 -9.14 -14.40 -17.70
C THR A 36 -10.57 -14.88 -17.42
N THR A 37 -10.70 -16.19 -17.23
CA THR A 37 -11.96 -16.82 -16.80
C THR A 37 -11.75 -17.75 -15.60
N GLN A 38 -10.50 -17.86 -15.15
CA GLN A 38 -10.14 -18.69 -14.00
C GLN A 38 -10.33 -17.90 -12.70
N ASP A 39 -10.87 -18.57 -11.69
CA ASP A 39 -10.95 -18.01 -10.35
C ASP A 39 -9.55 -17.63 -9.84
N LEU A 40 -9.45 -16.42 -9.28
CA LEU A 40 -8.19 -15.83 -8.84
C LEU A 40 -8.06 -15.89 -7.32
N GLN A 41 -6.84 -16.15 -6.87
CA GLN A 41 -6.41 -15.81 -5.51
C GLN A 41 -5.58 -14.52 -5.56
N ARG A 42 -5.92 -13.59 -4.66
CA ARG A 42 -5.29 -12.28 -4.54
C ARG A 42 -5.13 -11.90 -3.07
N GLN A 43 -4.30 -10.90 -2.82
CA GLN A 43 -4.10 -10.30 -1.50
C GLN A 43 -4.76 -8.93 -1.41
N TYR A 44 -5.13 -8.52 -0.20
CA TYR A 44 -5.68 -7.20 0.04
C TYR A 44 -4.81 -6.09 -0.55
N GLY A 45 -5.45 -5.20 -1.33
CA GLY A 45 -4.87 -4.04 -1.98
C GLY A 45 -4.05 -4.31 -3.24
N GLU A 46 -3.88 -5.57 -3.62
CA GLU A 46 -3.48 -5.88 -4.99
C GLU A 46 -4.51 -5.31 -5.97
N SER A 47 -4.01 -4.86 -7.11
CA SER A 47 -4.83 -4.41 -8.23
C SER A 47 -4.64 -5.40 -9.38
N TYR A 48 -5.71 -5.64 -10.13
CA TYR A 48 -5.69 -6.53 -11.27
C TYR A 48 -6.45 -5.92 -12.44
N VAL A 49 -5.87 -6.01 -13.62
CA VAL A 49 -6.45 -5.56 -14.88
C VAL A 49 -6.61 -6.76 -15.80
N PHE A 50 -7.73 -6.80 -16.49
CA PHE A 50 -8.05 -7.86 -17.44
C PHE A 50 -8.78 -7.28 -18.65
N ARG A 51 -8.70 -7.99 -19.78
CA ARG A 51 -9.29 -7.60 -21.05
C ARG A 51 -10.57 -8.38 -21.31
N VAL A 52 -11.56 -7.68 -21.86
CA VAL A 52 -12.79 -8.29 -22.37
C VAL A 52 -13.06 -7.79 -23.78
N ASN A 53 -13.34 -8.73 -24.69
CA ASN A 53 -13.69 -8.49 -26.09
C ASN A 53 -15.13 -8.95 -26.35
N GLY A 54 -15.80 -8.34 -27.33
CA GLY A 54 -17.15 -8.73 -27.75
C GLY A 54 -18.27 -7.90 -27.13
N LEU A 55 -17.94 -6.73 -26.58
CA LEU A 55 -18.89 -5.89 -25.84
C LEU A 55 -19.54 -4.86 -26.77
N PHE A 56 -20.74 -4.42 -26.44
CA PHE A 56 -21.47 -3.35 -27.15
C PHE A 56 -21.63 -2.11 -26.25
N GLU A 57 -22.04 -1.01 -26.87
CA GLU A 57 -22.44 0.18 -26.12
C GLU A 57 -23.58 -0.16 -25.14
N GLY A 58 -23.43 0.26 -23.88
CA GLY A 58 -24.39 -0.01 -22.80
C GLY A 58 -24.09 -1.26 -21.96
N ASP A 59 -23.10 -2.08 -22.34
CA ASP A 59 -22.64 -3.16 -21.48
C ASP A 59 -21.92 -2.62 -20.24
N THR A 60 -22.11 -3.28 -19.09
CA THR A 60 -21.61 -2.78 -17.79
C THR A 60 -20.74 -3.79 -17.07
N TYR A 61 -19.75 -3.28 -16.35
CA TYR A 61 -18.86 -4.05 -15.48
C TYR A 61 -19.15 -3.77 -14.00
N THR A 62 -19.20 -4.82 -13.18
CA THR A 62 -19.39 -4.70 -11.72
C THR A 62 -18.55 -5.71 -10.94
N VAL A 63 -18.15 -5.32 -9.73
CA VAL A 63 -17.41 -6.17 -8.80
C VAL A 63 -18.15 -6.26 -7.46
N GLY A 64 -18.83 -7.37 -7.24
CA GLY A 64 -19.56 -7.64 -6.00
C GLY A 64 -20.39 -6.45 -5.49
N ASN A 65 -20.32 -6.22 -4.17
CA ASN A 65 -20.98 -5.11 -3.48
C ASN A 65 -20.00 -4.02 -2.98
N GLY A 66 -18.77 -3.97 -3.51
CA GLY A 66 -17.76 -3.00 -3.07
C GLY A 66 -17.01 -3.35 -1.78
N LYS A 67 -17.39 -4.41 -1.05
CA LYS A 67 -16.75 -4.76 0.23
C LYS A 67 -15.44 -5.51 0.08
N VAL A 68 -15.31 -6.36 -0.94
CA VAL A 68 -14.13 -7.20 -1.19
C VAL A 68 -13.27 -6.63 -2.31
N LEU A 69 -13.91 -6.12 -3.36
CA LEU A 69 -13.26 -5.48 -4.51
C LEU A 69 -13.88 -4.11 -4.75
N ALA A 70 -13.08 -3.15 -5.18
CA ALA A 70 -13.54 -1.86 -5.69
C ALA A 70 -13.02 -1.64 -7.11
N THR A 71 -13.88 -1.16 -8.00
CA THR A 71 -13.47 -0.71 -9.34
C THR A 71 -12.51 0.48 -9.20
N PHE A 72 -11.37 0.44 -9.89
CA PHE A 72 -10.45 1.59 -9.94
C PHE A 72 -10.19 2.10 -11.36
N THR A 73 -10.37 1.25 -12.37
CA THR A 73 -10.21 1.65 -13.77
C THR A 73 -11.20 0.88 -14.65
N GLN A 74 -11.88 1.60 -15.52
CA GLN A 74 -12.39 1.10 -16.80
C GLN A 74 -11.67 1.95 -17.84
N GLU A 75 -10.54 1.46 -18.35
CA GLU A 75 -9.88 2.14 -19.45
C GLU A 75 -10.56 1.63 -20.72
N SER A 76 -11.19 2.55 -21.44
CA SER A 76 -11.59 2.32 -22.82
C SER A 76 -10.33 2.08 -23.63
N ALA A 77 -9.95 0.81 -23.81
CA ALA A 77 -9.01 0.43 -24.85
C ALA A 77 -9.77 0.47 -26.19
N THR A 78 -10.07 1.68 -26.66
CA THR A 78 -10.50 1.89 -28.05
C THR A 78 -9.35 1.48 -28.96
N THR A 79 -9.34 0.22 -29.36
CA THR A 79 -9.02 -0.09 -30.75
C THR A 79 -10.36 -0.06 -31.46
N ASP A 80 -10.57 0.94 -32.32
CA ASP A 80 -11.85 1.32 -32.94
C ASP A 80 -12.55 0.24 -33.80
N LEU A 81 -12.14 -1.03 -33.68
CA LEU A 81 -12.77 -2.20 -34.27
C LEU A 81 -12.57 -3.40 -33.33
N GLY A 82 -13.58 -3.76 -32.55
CA GLY A 82 -13.66 -5.10 -31.95
C GLY A 82 -13.88 -6.15 -33.04
N PHE A 83 -13.66 -7.43 -32.73
CA PHE A 83 -13.86 -8.51 -33.70
C PHE A 83 -15.10 -9.34 -33.34
N GLU A 84 -15.96 -9.58 -34.33
CA GLU A 84 -17.05 -10.54 -34.24
C GLU A 84 -16.87 -11.58 -35.33
N LYS A 85 -16.88 -12.87 -34.97
CA LYS A 85 -16.65 -14.00 -35.91
C LYS A 85 -15.38 -13.82 -36.77
N GLY A 86 -14.35 -13.19 -36.21
CA GLY A 86 -13.06 -12.96 -36.88
C GLY A 86 -13.04 -11.79 -37.87
N GLN A 87 -14.10 -10.98 -37.95
CA GLN A 87 -14.16 -9.77 -38.77
C GLN A 87 -14.23 -8.51 -37.89
N PRO A 88 -13.58 -7.40 -38.30
CA PRO A 88 -13.75 -6.11 -37.63
C PRO A 88 -15.23 -5.69 -37.63
N ASN A 89 -15.76 -5.38 -36.44
CA ASN A 89 -17.10 -4.85 -36.26
C ASN A 89 -17.01 -3.53 -35.45
N PRO A 90 -17.37 -2.38 -36.04
CA PRO A 90 -17.27 -1.07 -35.36
C PRO A 90 -18.24 -0.93 -34.18
N ASN A 91 -19.25 -1.80 -34.08
CA ASN A 91 -20.18 -1.81 -32.95
C ASN A 91 -19.71 -2.71 -31.81
N VAL A 92 -18.59 -3.43 -31.99
CA VAL A 92 -18.02 -4.31 -30.98
C VAL A 92 -16.78 -3.64 -30.41
N PHE A 93 -16.65 -3.71 -29.10
CA PHE A 93 -15.61 -3.05 -28.33
C PHE A 93 -14.78 -4.06 -27.55
N THR A 94 -13.55 -3.62 -27.28
CA THR A 94 -12.63 -4.25 -26.35
C THR A 94 -12.43 -3.29 -25.19
N TYR A 95 -12.53 -3.77 -23.95
CA TYR A 95 -12.33 -2.96 -22.76
C TYR A 95 -11.26 -3.57 -21.86
N LEU A 96 -10.52 -2.70 -21.17
CA LEU A 96 -9.67 -3.07 -20.04
C LEU A 96 -10.38 -2.68 -18.76
N TYR A 97 -10.70 -3.69 -17.94
CA TYR A 97 -11.33 -3.50 -16.65
C TYR A 97 -10.33 -3.75 -15.54
N GLY A 98 -10.42 -2.97 -14.48
CA GLY A 98 -9.55 -3.05 -13.31
C GLY A 98 -10.33 -3.07 -12.01
N PHE A 99 -9.90 -3.91 -11.07
CA PHE A 99 -10.34 -3.86 -9.67
C PHE A 99 -9.16 -3.86 -8.70
N ARG A 100 -9.40 -3.24 -7.54
CA ARG A 100 -8.53 -3.27 -6.37
C ARG A 100 -9.16 -4.14 -5.31
N CYS A 101 -8.36 -4.94 -4.63
CA CYS A 101 -8.81 -5.73 -3.49
C CYS A 101 -8.93 -4.80 -2.27
N VAL A 102 -10.13 -4.59 -1.73
CA VAL A 102 -10.41 -3.61 -0.66
C VAL A 102 -11.04 -4.22 0.59
N GLY A 103 -11.17 -5.54 0.62
CA GLY A 103 -11.57 -6.27 1.83
C GLY A 103 -11.31 -7.76 1.66
N GLU A 104 -11.25 -8.45 2.78
CA GLU A 104 -11.08 -9.90 2.82
C GLU A 104 -12.39 -10.61 2.47
N GLY A 105 -12.28 -11.77 1.82
CA GLY A 105 -13.42 -12.59 1.44
C GLY A 105 -13.39 -12.99 -0.02
N GLU A 106 -14.50 -13.53 -0.51
CA GLU A 106 -14.64 -13.97 -1.90
C GLU A 106 -15.79 -13.21 -2.56
N THR A 107 -15.56 -12.71 -3.78
CA THR A 107 -16.62 -12.09 -4.60
C THR A 107 -16.41 -12.39 -6.07
N GLY A 108 -17.47 -12.21 -6.87
CA GLY A 108 -17.41 -12.33 -8.32
C GLY A 108 -17.06 -11.03 -9.03
N VAL A 109 -16.52 -11.19 -10.24
CA VAL A 109 -16.41 -10.16 -11.27
C VAL A 109 -17.45 -10.44 -12.35
N TYR A 110 -18.24 -9.43 -12.72
CA TYR A 110 -19.42 -9.61 -13.55
C TYR A 110 -19.45 -8.62 -14.72
N ILE A 111 -20.00 -9.08 -15.84
CA ILE A 111 -20.36 -8.26 -16.99
C ILE A 111 -21.85 -8.44 -17.25
N THR A 112 -22.57 -7.35 -17.45
CA THR A 112 -23.93 -7.37 -17.99
C THR A 112 -23.85 -7.07 -19.47
N HIS A 113 -24.26 -8.05 -20.28
CA HIS A 113 -24.22 -8.00 -21.73
C HIS A 113 -25.60 -8.37 -22.29
N HIS A 114 -26.17 -7.55 -23.17
CA HIS A 114 -27.55 -7.69 -23.67
C HIS A 114 -28.59 -7.92 -22.56
N GLY A 115 -28.47 -7.19 -21.45
CA GLY A 115 -29.37 -7.29 -20.30
C GLY A 115 -29.18 -8.54 -19.43
N LYS A 116 -28.21 -9.41 -19.75
CA LYS A 116 -27.88 -10.61 -18.97
C LYS A 116 -26.57 -10.42 -18.22
N THR A 117 -26.61 -10.54 -16.90
CA THR A 117 -25.40 -10.52 -16.06
C THR A 117 -24.74 -11.90 -16.02
N MET A 118 -23.47 -11.95 -16.38
CA MET A 118 -22.63 -13.14 -16.39
C MET A 118 -21.44 -12.94 -15.45
N ARG A 119 -21.11 -13.97 -14.67
CA ARG A 119 -19.89 -13.98 -13.86
C ARG A 119 -18.73 -14.45 -14.72
N LEU A 120 -17.68 -13.65 -14.83
CA LEU A 120 -16.47 -14.02 -15.56
C LEU A 120 -15.61 -14.98 -14.74
N PHE A 121 -15.34 -14.62 -13.49
CA PHE A 121 -14.55 -15.39 -12.54
C PHE A 121 -14.85 -14.91 -11.10
N LYS A 122 -14.39 -15.68 -10.11
CA LYS A 122 -14.36 -15.26 -8.70
C LYS A 122 -12.97 -14.80 -8.32
N VAL A 123 -12.90 -13.94 -7.32
CA VAL A 123 -11.66 -13.53 -6.67
C VAL A 123 -11.81 -13.84 -5.19
N LYS A 124 -10.96 -14.74 -4.70
CA LYS A 124 -10.76 -14.94 -3.27
C LYS A 124 -9.63 -14.01 -2.85
N VAL A 125 -9.98 -12.97 -2.10
CA VAL A 125 -9.03 -12.08 -1.45
C VAL A 125 -8.72 -12.69 -0.10
N GLU A 126 -7.55 -13.33 -0.03
CA GLU A 126 -7.03 -13.76 1.25
C GLU A 126 -6.43 -12.56 1.97
N ALA A 127 -6.47 -12.62 3.30
CA ALA A 127 -5.54 -11.90 4.12
C ALA A 127 -4.13 -12.43 3.81
N GLY A 128 -3.53 -12.04 2.68
CA GLY A 128 -2.08 -12.04 2.58
C GLY A 128 -1.65 -11.14 3.72
N SER A 129 -1.12 -11.71 4.81
CA SER A 129 -0.98 -10.94 6.05
C SER A 129 -0.21 -9.69 5.71
N ARG A 130 -0.84 -8.51 5.83
CA ARG A 130 -0.21 -7.22 5.50
C ARG A 130 1.14 -7.14 6.22
N LEU A 131 1.19 -7.76 7.40
CA LEU A 131 2.38 -8.09 8.17
C LEU A 131 3.48 -8.83 7.38
N LYS A 132 3.21 -9.92 6.65
CA LYS A 132 4.23 -10.64 5.85
C LYS A 132 4.81 -9.76 4.74
N ALA A 133 3.96 -9.03 4.03
CA ALA A 133 4.42 -8.11 2.98
C ALA A 133 5.26 -6.97 3.58
N ALA A 134 4.79 -6.38 4.68
CA ALA A 134 5.51 -5.34 5.41
C ALA A 134 6.83 -5.85 6.00
N THR A 135 6.83 -7.03 6.60
CA THR A 135 8.05 -7.67 7.14
C THR A 135 9.09 -7.87 6.04
N ALA A 136 8.68 -8.35 4.86
CA ALA A 136 9.59 -8.52 3.73
C ALA A 136 10.14 -7.19 3.21
N ASN A 137 9.36 -6.11 3.24
CA ASN A 137 9.83 -4.79 2.85
C ASN A 137 10.80 -4.22 3.89
N ALA A 138 10.48 -4.31 5.18
CA ALA A 138 11.35 -3.86 6.27
C ALA A 138 12.71 -4.57 6.22
N GLN A 139 12.73 -5.88 5.96
CA GLN A 139 13.97 -6.64 5.74
C GLN A 139 14.79 -6.12 4.56
N LYS A 140 14.16 -5.75 3.43
CA LYS A 140 14.84 -5.14 2.28
C LYS A 140 15.41 -3.77 2.63
N VAL A 141 14.70 -2.96 3.42
CA VAL A 141 15.19 -1.65 3.88
C VAL A 141 16.45 -1.85 4.74
N ILE A 142 16.41 -2.75 5.72
CA ILE A 142 17.59 -3.09 6.55
C ILE A 142 18.75 -3.53 5.66
N GLN A 143 18.52 -4.47 4.74
CA GLN A 143 19.57 -4.98 3.85
C GLN A 143 20.20 -3.86 3.02
N ARG A 144 19.39 -3.00 2.39
CA ARG A 144 19.90 -1.88 1.57
C ARG A 144 20.73 -0.90 2.39
N THR A 145 20.30 -0.57 3.60
CA THR A 145 21.03 0.34 4.49
C THR A 145 22.37 -0.25 4.95
N VAL A 146 22.40 -1.57 5.22
CA VAL A 146 23.64 -2.28 5.58
C VAL A 146 24.61 -2.35 4.39
N GLU A 147 24.11 -2.55 3.18
CA GLU A 147 24.91 -2.63 1.94
C GLU A 147 25.39 -1.25 1.44
N HIS A 148 24.62 -0.19 1.72
CA HIS A 148 24.92 1.19 1.31
C HIS A 148 24.90 2.15 2.51
N PRO A 149 25.91 2.04 3.40
CA PRO A 149 25.89 2.74 4.67
C PRO A 149 26.18 4.24 4.48
N ASP A 150 25.18 5.13 4.65
CA ASP A 150 25.31 6.60 4.66
C ASP A 150 26.48 7.07 5.53
N PRO A 151 27.20 8.18 5.26
CA PRO A 151 28.47 8.53 5.92
C PRO A 151 28.41 8.85 7.44
N VAL A 152 27.28 8.64 8.12
CA VAL A 152 27.05 8.94 9.54
C VAL A 152 27.50 7.78 10.46
N PRO A 153 28.21 8.01 11.57
CA PRO A 153 29.00 6.96 12.26
C PRO A 153 28.25 5.94 13.13
N GLU A 154 26.91 5.93 13.20
CA GLU A 154 26.15 4.95 14.00
C GLU A 154 25.09 4.30 13.11
N LYS A 155 25.33 3.05 12.66
CA LYS A 155 24.57 2.42 11.58
C LYS A 155 24.02 1.07 11.96
N TRP A 156 22.91 0.71 11.31
CA TRP A 156 22.53 -0.68 11.14
C TRP A 156 23.68 -1.44 10.46
N ASP A 157 24.07 -2.55 11.07
CA ASP A 157 25.06 -3.49 10.54
C ASP A 157 24.41 -4.87 10.31
N LYS A 158 25.24 -5.88 10.00
CA LYS A 158 24.79 -7.26 9.75
C LYS A 158 24.11 -7.94 10.95
N THR A 159 24.22 -7.36 12.15
CA THR A 159 23.55 -7.84 13.37
C THR A 159 22.18 -7.19 13.57
N THR A 160 21.81 -6.22 12.74
CA THR A 160 20.51 -5.55 12.79
C THR A 160 19.41 -6.52 12.37
N VAL A 161 18.44 -6.72 13.24
CA VAL A 161 17.27 -7.57 12.98
C VAL A 161 16.01 -6.92 13.55
N ILE A 162 14.85 -7.36 13.04
CA ILE A 162 13.55 -7.04 13.65
C ILE A 162 13.48 -7.73 15.01
N ASP A 163 13.27 -6.96 16.07
CA ASP A 163 13.09 -7.47 17.44
C ASP A 163 11.62 -7.70 17.75
N GLU A 164 10.78 -6.71 17.44
CA GLU A 164 9.36 -6.70 17.74
C GLU A 164 8.56 -6.04 16.62
N VAL A 165 7.33 -6.50 16.42
CA VAL A 165 6.37 -5.87 15.50
C VAL A 165 5.15 -5.41 16.27
N VAL A 166 4.83 -4.13 16.14
CA VAL A 166 3.63 -3.53 16.72
C VAL A 166 2.65 -3.22 15.59
N PRO A 167 1.54 -3.97 15.46
CA PRO A 167 0.49 -3.66 14.49
C PRO A 167 -0.24 -2.37 14.86
N MET A 168 -0.56 -1.59 13.85
CA MET A 168 -1.32 -0.33 13.98
C MET A 168 -2.53 -0.36 13.04
N CYS A 169 -3.58 0.38 13.42
CA CYS A 169 -4.89 0.25 12.81
C CYS A 169 -5.37 1.54 12.13
N ASP A 170 -6.48 1.44 11.39
CA ASP A 170 -7.38 2.57 11.17
C ASP A 170 -8.38 2.75 12.33
N PHE A 171 -9.23 3.78 12.24
CA PHE A 171 -10.26 4.04 13.25
C PHE A 171 -11.32 2.93 13.36
N ALA A 172 -11.46 2.07 12.34
CA ALA A 172 -12.34 0.90 12.38
C ALA A 172 -11.68 -0.31 13.07
N GLY A 173 -10.41 -0.19 13.49
CA GLY A 173 -9.65 -1.24 14.15
C GLY A 173 -8.98 -2.22 13.19
N THR A 174 -8.98 -1.92 11.89
CA THR A 174 -8.36 -2.75 10.86
C THR A 174 -6.87 -2.47 10.76
N GLU A 175 -6.02 -3.49 10.94
CA GLU A 175 -4.56 -3.34 10.89
C GLU A 175 -4.07 -2.87 9.52
N ASN A 176 -3.53 -1.67 9.39
CA ASN A 176 -3.19 -1.10 8.08
C ASN A 176 -1.74 -0.57 8.00
N SER A 177 -0.98 -0.74 9.08
CA SER A 177 0.39 -0.26 9.21
C SER A 177 1.11 -1.01 10.33
N TYR A 178 2.44 -0.98 10.30
CA TYR A 178 3.29 -1.76 11.20
C TYR A 178 4.48 -0.93 11.66
N LEU A 179 4.77 -0.97 12.95
CA LEU A 179 6.00 -0.46 13.52
C LEU A 179 6.92 -1.65 13.82
N PHE A 180 8.01 -1.74 13.08
CA PHE A 180 9.10 -2.68 13.30
C PHE A 180 10.12 -2.04 14.22
N LEU A 181 10.21 -2.53 15.45
CA LEU A 181 11.27 -2.16 16.38
C LEU A 181 12.47 -3.06 16.13
N LEU A 182 13.65 -2.45 16.01
CA LEU A 182 14.86 -3.16 15.64
C LEU A 182 15.78 -3.33 16.85
N LYS A 183 16.70 -4.29 16.71
CA LYS A 183 17.87 -4.40 17.57
C LYS A 183 19.12 -4.55 16.73
N THR A 184 20.20 -3.95 17.21
CA THR A 184 21.54 -4.03 16.63
C THR A 184 22.50 -4.46 17.73
N ASN A 185 23.32 -5.47 17.48
CA ASN A 185 24.24 -6.06 18.46
C ASN A 185 23.53 -6.44 19.78
N GLY A 186 22.29 -6.91 19.69
CA GLY A 186 21.46 -7.30 20.84
C GLY A 186 20.86 -6.14 21.64
N LYS A 187 21.08 -4.88 21.25
CA LYS A 187 20.51 -3.69 21.89
C LYS A 187 19.34 -3.15 21.06
N LYS A 188 18.23 -2.80 21.72
CA LYS A 188 17.08 -2.16 21.06
C LYS A 188 17.52 -0.81 20.49
N ASP A 189 17.51 -0.69 19.18
CA ASP A 189 17.99 0.50 18.49
C ASP A 189 17.46 0.56 17.05
N GLY A 190 16.84 1.69 16.71
CA GLY A 190 16.25 1.92 15.40
C GLY A 190 14.84 1.35 15.24
N TYR A 191 14.17 1.82 14.19
CA TYR A 191 12.83 1.39 13.83
C TYR A 191 12.55 1.58 12.34
N ILE A 192 11.57 0.85 11.82
CA ILE A 192 10.93 1.09 10.53
C ILE A 192 9.43 1.15 10.78
N MET A 193 8.77 2.18 10.25
CA MET A 193 7.33 2.29 10.24
C MET A 193 6.84 2.21 8.81
N GLU A 194 5.95 1.26 8.54
CA GLU A 194 5.40 1.04 7.22
C GLU A 194 3.89 1.20 7.21
N THR A 195 3.38 1.86 6.17
CA THR A 195 1.96 1.79 5.83
C THR A 195 1.74 0.64 4.87
N ALA A 196 0.70 -0.15 5.12
CA ALA A 196 0.18 -1.18 4.22
C ALA A 196 -1.25 -0.82 3.76
N ARG A 197 -1.51 0.48 3.57
CA ARG A 197 -2.82 0.97 3.14
C ARG A 197 -3.06 0.61 1.68
N ALA A 198 -4.24 0.08 1.39
CA ALA A 198 -4.62 -0.33 0.03
C ALA A 198 -3.59 -1.25 -0.65
N GLY A 199 -2.86 -2.07 0.12
CA GLY A 199 -1.92 -3.12 -0.35
C GLY A 199 -0.59 -2.62 -0.92
N ALA A 200 -0.40 -1.31 -0.99
CA ALA A 200 0.93 -0.76 -1.18
C ALA A 200 1.63 -0.72 0.18
N VAL A 201 2.70 -1.52 0.30
CA VAL A 201 3.63 -1.41 1.42
C VAL A 201 4.65 -0.34 1.09
N SER A 202 4.78 0.67 1.95
CA SER A 202 5.81 1.68 1.85
C SER A 202 6.31 2.06 3.24
N ALA A 203 7.63 2.21 3.37
CA ALA A 203 8.21 2.82 4.55
C ALA A 203 7.72 4.27 4.65
N GLU A 204 6.97 4.57 5.71
CA GLU A 204 6.53 5.91 6.07
C GLU A 204 7.64 6.63 6.83
N SER A 205 8.38 5.94 7.69
CA SER A 205 9.58 6.50 8.30
C SER A 205 10.50 5.41 8.78
N TYR A 206 11.79 5.72 8.94
CA TYR A 206 12.73 4.88 9.65
C TYR A 206 13.79 5.75 10.31
N CYS A 207 14.39 5.26 11.38
CA CYS A 207 15.53 5.89 12.01
C CYS A 207 16.55 4.82 12.38
N LEU A 208 17.82 5.10 12.14
CA LEU A 208 18.91 4.16 12.39
C LEU A 208 19.13 3.92 13.88
N THR A 209 18.86 4.95 14.69
CA THR A 209 19.01 4.93 16.14
C THR A 209 17.72 5.36 16.84
N GLY A 210 17.59 5.02 18.12
CA GLY A 210 16.46 5.43 18.96
C GLY A 210 15.16 4.65 18.69
N ARG A 211 14.03 5.25 19.08
CA ARG A 211 12.70 4.59 19.04
C ARG A 211 11.74 5.33 18.12
N GLY A 212 10.74 4.60 17.63
CA GLY A 212 9.67 5.17 16.80
C GLY A 212 9.01 6.39 17.42
N VAL A 213 8.60 7.36 16.60
CA VAL A 213 7.93 8.60 17.03
C VAL A 213 6.72 8.31 17.94
N VAL A 214 5.92 7.30 17.59
CA VAL A 214 4.78 6.87 18.42
C VAL A 214 5.20 6.39 19.82
N ASN A 215 6.38 5.75 19.93
CA ASN A 215 6.92 5.30 21.21
C ASN A 215 7.32 6.49 22.09
N VAL A 216 7.90 7.53 21.49
CA VAL A 216 8.21 8.80 22.18
C VAL A 216 6.93 9.46 22.69
N MET A 217 5.90 9.54 21.84
CA MET A 217 4.61 10.13 22.25
C MET A 217 3.94 9.33 23.37
N MET A 218 3.95 7.99 23.28
CA MET A 218 3.44 7.11 24.35
C MET A 218 4.19 7.33 25.66
N GLN A 219 5.52 7.44 25.62
CA GLN A 219 6.31 7.70 26.82
C GLN A 219 6.01 9.07 27.44
N GLN A 220 5.85 10.10 26.61
CA GLN A 220 5.55 11.46 27.07
C GLN A 220 4.13 11.61 27.66
N ARG A 221 3.16 10.84 27.17
CA ARG A 221 1.75 10.95 27.57
C ARG A 221 1.33 9.93 28.64
N PHE A 222 1.94 8.75 28.63
CA PHE A 222 1.54 7.61 29.44
C PHE A 222 2.69 6.95 30.21
N HIS A 223 3.90 7.49 30.14
CA HIS A 223 5.08 7.00 30.86
C HIS A 223 5.43 5.53 30.61
N ARG A 224 5.06 5.03 29.43
CA ARG A 224 5.39 3.68 28.97
C ARG A 224 5.54 3.63 27.45
N GLU A 225 6.12 2.54 26.99
CA GLU A 225 6.24 2.21 25.56
C GLU A 225 4.91 1.71 24.98
N ILE A 226 4.81 1.82 23.65
CA ILE A 226 3.74 1.19 22.87
C ILE A 226 3.91 -0.34 22.87
N THR A 227 2.80 -1.04 22.85
CA THR A 227 2.72 -2.49 22.70
C THR A 227 1.66 -2.85 21.65
N ALA A 228 1.69 -4.09 21.14
CA ALA A 228 0.64 -4.58 20.23
C ALA A 228 -0.79 -4.49 20.79
N ALA A 229 -0.95 -4.48 22.12
CA ALA A 229 -2.26 -4.40 22.77
C ALA A 229 -2.91 -3.00 22.65
N ASP A 230 -2.12 -1.96 22.35
CA ASP A 230 -2.60 -0.58 22.33
C ASP A 230 -3.48 -0.25 21.11
N LYS A 231 -3.36 -1.03 20.02
CA LYS A 231 -4.12 -0.83 18.77
C LYS A 231 -4.12 0.63 18.29
N VAL A 232 -2.95 1.28 18.36
CA VAL A 232 -2.81 2.67 17.97
C VAL A 232 -3.23 2.85 16.52
N VAL A 233 -4.04 3.89 16.29
CA VAL A 233 -4.46 4.30 14.96
C VAL A 233 -3.35 5.15 14.34
N ASN A 234 -2.83 4.73 13.20
CA ASN A 234 -1.97 5.57 12.38
C ASN A 234 -2.85 6.32 11.38
N ALA A 235 -3.11 7.61 11.64
CA ALA A 235 -3.86 8.47 10.72
C ALA A 235 -3.00 9.03 9.57
N GLY A 236 -1.69 8.86 9.63
CA GLY A 236 -0.71 9.25 8.61
C GLY A 236 -0.05 10.58 8.94
N ALA A 237 1.10 10.85 8.31
CA ALA A 237 1.89 12.05 8.54
C ALA A 237 2.18 12.26 10.05
N PHE A 238 2.60 11.18 10.71
CA PHE A 238 2.93 11.12 12.14
C PHE A 238 1.78 11.45 13.11
N ASN A 239 0.52 11.43 12.64
CA ASN A 239 -0.64 11.55 13.52
C ASN A 239 -1.01 10.17 14.07
N PHE A 240 -0.78 9.97 15.37
CA PHE A 240 -1.09 8.74 16.07
C PHE A 240 -2.20 8.96 17.10
N ILE A 241 -3.20 8.08 17.10
CA ILE A 241 -4.36 8.19 17.97
C ILE A 241 -4.52 6.90 18.77
N LEU A 242 -4.62 7.00 20.08
CA LEU A 242 -4.83 5.87 20.98
C LEU A 242 -6.33 5.66 21.25
N PRO A 243 -6.90 4.49 20.89
CA PRO A 243 -8.22 4.10 21.38
C PRO A 243 -8.16 3.87 22.90
N LYS A 244 -8.93 4.66 23.67
CA LYS A 244 -8.93 4.58 25.14
C LYS A 244 -10.25 5.07 25.72
N ASP A 245 -10.72 4.40 26.77
CA ASP A 245 -11.90 4.77 27.56
C ASP A 245 -13.15 5.05 26.70
N GLY A 246 -13.40 4.18 25.72
CA GLY A 246 -14.55 4.29 24.81
C GLY A 246 -14.46 5.45 23.81
N GLY A 247 -13.28 6.07 23.65
CA GLY A 247 -13.03 7.12 22.68
C GLY A 247 -11.61 7.08 22.13
N PHE A 248 -11.14 8.22 21.65
CA PHE A 248 -9.85 8.36 20.97
C PHE A 248 -9.06 9.51 21.58
N ILE A 249 -7.78 9.30 21.84
CA ILE A 249 -6.85 10.30 22.35
C ILE A 249 -5.79 10.56 21.30
N ASP A 250 -5.63 11.80 20.88
CA ASP A 250 -4.50 12.22 20.06
C ASP A 250 -3.21 12.14 20.90
N LEU A 251 -2.24 11.34 20.45
CA LEU A 251 -0.99 11.12 21.18
C LEU A 251 -0.06 12.33 21.14
N GLU A 252 -0.13 13.16 20.09
CA GLU A 252 0.65 14.39 20.00
C GLU A 252 0.12 15.42 21.01
N THR A 253 -1.19 15.65 21.07
CA THR A 253 -1.75 16.72 21.92
C THR A 253 -2.22 16.25 23.30
N GLY A 254 -2.41 14.94 23.49
CA GLY A 254 -3.03 14.36 24.67
C GLY A 254 -4.54 14.63 24.78
N LYS A 255 -5.15 15.28 23.77
CA LYS A 255 -6.56 15.67 23.81
C LYS A 255 -7.46 14.51 23.39
N LYS A 256 -8.60 14.40 24.07
CA LYS A 256 -9.68 13.52 23.63
C LYS A 256 -10.31 14.07 22.35
N LEU A 257 -10.44 13.22 21.34
CA LEU A 257 -11.10 13.53 20.08
C LEU A 257 -12.62 13.38 20.23
N THR A 258 -13.35 14.28 19.57
CA THR A 258 -14.80 14.28 19.52
C THR A 258 -15.29 13.71 18.20
N GLY A 259 -16.22 12.77 18.24
CA GLY A 259 -16.83 12.14 17.06
C GLY A 259 -16.78 10.62 17.12
N THR A 260 -17.51 9.98 16.21
CA THR A 260 -17.45 8.53 16.01
C THR A 260 -16.20 8.13 15.24
N ALA A 261 -15.83 6.84 15.29
CA ALA A 261 -14.73 6.29 14.50
C ALA A 261 -14.85 6.63 13.00
N ALA A 262 -16.05 6.50 12.42
CA ALA A 262 -16.29 6.82 11.01
C ALA A 262 -16.11 8.31 10.69
N GLN A 263 -16.58 9.20 11.57
CA GLN A 263 -16.41 10.66 11.40
C GLN A 263 -14.94 11.06 11.50
N LEU A 264 -14.19 10.45 12.41
CA LEU A 264 -12.75 10.68 12.55
C LEU A 264 -11.99 10.14 11.33
N GLN A 265 -12.31 8.92 10.87
CA GLN A 265 -11.74 8.34 9.66
C GLN A 265 -11.89 9.30 8.46
N GLU A 266 -13.12 9.74 8.18
CA GLU A 266 -13.42 10.64 7.06
C GLU A 266 -12.66 11.97 7.20
N LYS A 267 -12.60 12.53 8.41
CA LYS A 267 -11.87 13.77 8.69
C LYS A 267 -10.39 13.65 8.36
N TYR A 268 -9.73 12.58 8.84
CA TYR A 268 -8.29 12.39 8.62
C TYR A 268 -7.98 11.99 7.18
N GLU A 269 -8.86 11.25 6.50
CA GLU A 269 -8.72 10.95 5.07
C GLU A 269 -8.80 12.22 4.21
N LYS A 270 -9.78 13.09 4.45
CA LYS A 270 -9.89 14.39 3.76
C LYS A 270 -8.67 15.27 4.03
N TRP A 271 -8.20 15.31 5.28
CA TRP A 271 -6.98 16.04 5.63
C TRP A 271 -5.76 15.50 4.89
N MET A 272 -5.52 14.19 4.91
CA MET A 272 -4.41 13.55 4.20
C MET A 272 -4.48 13.73 2.68
N ALA A 273 -5.68 13.81 2.10
CA ALA A 273 -5.89 14.09 0.68
C ALA A 273 -5.56 15.56 0.32
N GLY A 274 -5.66 16.48 1.28
CA GLY A 274 -5.30 17.89 1.12
C GLY A 274 -3.81 18.19 1.33
N ILE A 275 -3.00 17.22 1.79
CA ILE A 275 -1.55 17.37 1.90
C ILE A 275 -0.94 17.19 0.51
N ASP A 276 -0.16 18.18 0.07
CA ASP A 276 0.58 18.13 -1.19
C ASP A 276 1.39 16.81 -1.29
N PRO A 277 1.28 16.03 -2.39
CA PRO A 277 2.01 14.77 -2.56
C PRO A 277 3.54 14.91 -2.38
N ILE A 278 4.11 16.06 -2.74
CA ILE A 278 5.53 16.37 -2.56
C ILE A 278 5.84 16.58 -1.08
N LEU A 279 5.03 17.35 -0.34
CA LEU A 279 5.17 17.48 1.12
C LEU A 279 4.93 16.14 1.82
N ARG A 280 4.01 15.31 1.32
CA ARG A 280 3.81 13.94 1.79
C ARG A 280 5.11 13.15 1.72
N SER A 281 5.88 13.30 0.64
CA SER A 281 7.20 12.67 0.47
C SER A 281 8.34 13.34 1.27
N GLN A 282 8.28 14.66 1.50
CA GLN A 282 9.34 15.45 2.16
C GLN A 282 9.22 15.50 3.69
N THR A 283 8.01 15.38 4.25
CA THR A 283 7.82 15.23 5.72
C THR A 283 8.55 13.99 6.23
N PHE A 284 8.82 13.00 5.36
CA PHE A 284 9.57 11.78 5.66
C PHE A 284 11.09 11.98 5.84
N SER A 285 11.68 13.06 5.30
CA SER A 285 13.11 13.37 5.50
C SER A 285 13.38 14.32 6.67
N TYR A 286 12.37 15.00 7.20
CA TYR A 286 12.58 16.02 8.23
C TYR A 286 12.70 15.43 9.65
N TYR A 287 11.98 14.36 9.96
CA TYR A 287 12.05 13.70 11.27
C TYR A 287 13.25 12.75 11.44
N SER A 288 13.88 12.30 10.36
CA SER A 288 15.17 11.57 10.44
C SER A 288 16.34 12.48 10.84
N GLN A 289 16.18 13.81 10.74
CA GLN A 289 17.24 14.79 11.05
C GLN A 289 17.05 15.49 12.41
N GLN A 290 15.84 15.56 12.97
CA GLN A 290 15.61 16.27 14.22
C GLN A 290 15.95 15.48 15.50
N THR A 291 16.08 14.15 15.42
CA THR A 291 16.54 13.35 16.58
C THR A 291 18.02 13.56 16.91
N ASP A 292 18.82 14.13 16.00
CA ASP A 292 20.23 14.47 16.23
C ASP A 292 20.45 15.76 17.04
N THR A 293 19.45 16.63 17.18
CA THR A 293 19.64 17.94 17.82
C THR A 293 19.13 18.06 19.25
N HIS A 294 18.27 17.15 19.73
CA HIS A 294 17.70 17.23 21.09
C HIS A 294 18.33 16.30 22.13
N SER A 295 19.24 15.39 21.75
CA SER A 295 20.00 14.56 22.71
C SER A 295 21.19 15.30 23.34
N ASN A 296 21.58 16.47 22.83
CA ASN A 296 22.75 17.23 23.31
C ASN A 296 22.47 18.34 24.34
N LYS A 297 21.26 18.41 24.92
CA LYS A 297 20.97 19.35 26.03
C LYS A 297 20.07 18.75 27.10
N ILE A 298 20.59 17.75 27.80
CA ILE A 298 20.28 17.59 29.23
C ILE A 298 21.65 17.45 29.93
N LYS A 299 22.10 18.58 30.49
CA LYS A 299 23.11 18.59 31.56
C LYS A 299 22.37 18.49 32.89
#